data_AF-A0A2N5YIL5-F1
#
_entry.id   AF-A0A2N5YIL5-F1
#
_cell.length_a   1.000
_cell.length_b   1.000
_cell.length_c   1.000
_cell.angle_alpha   90.00
_cell.angle_beta   90.00
_cell.angle_gamma   90.00
#
_symmetry.space_group_name_H-M   'P 1'
#
loop_
_entity.id
_entity.type
_entity.pdbx_description
1 polymer ?
#
loop_
_entity_poly.entity_id
_entity_poly.type
_entity_poly.pdbx_seq_one_letter_code
_entity_poly.pdbx_strand_id
1 'polypeptide(L)'
;MSKTDKDATFMRMKEDHMKNGQLKPAYNVQISTENQFITHYGIFQNPTDTRTLIKYLDQFKEQYGHQSSQVVADAGYGSEENYQYLAQEEIDDYVKFNYFHKEQTKAFKKDPSKVENLHYNQQEDYFVCPMGQRMTLIAEYEKVNESGFTSNVKKYRAQKCKDCQMRGKCFKGKGNRSIEVNHKLREYKQRAREKLNSVEGLKHRSKRPIEPEAVFGQIKYNKNFNRFRLTGISGVHLEFGLIAIALNISKLAKKSMRNTEKLNDKDSLDRFLNQILILWRQIRNLNPKYNFL
;
A
#
# COMPACT_ATOMS: atom_id res chain seq x y z
N MET A 1 11.44 11.82 17.87
CA MET A 1 12.42 10.73 17.67
C MET A 1 12.51 9.91 18.95
N SER A 2 12.61 8.58 18.84
CA SER A 2 12.72 7.72 20.02
C SER A 2 14.04 7.95 20.75
N LYS A 3 14.01 7.93 22.09
CA LYS A 3 15.20 8.18 22.93
C LYS A 3 16.15 6.98 22.94
N THR A 4 15.62 5.76 22.82
CA THR A 4 16.38 4.50 22.95
C THR A 4 16.77 3.91 21.61
N ASP A 5 16.01 4.20 20.56
CA ASP A 5 16.31 3.78 19.18
C ASP A 5 16.04 4.95 18.25
N LYS A 6 17.09 5.66 17.83
CA LYS A 6 16.97 6.88 17.03
C LYS A 6 16.40 6.62 15.64
N ASP A 7 16.55 5.40 15.14
CA ASP A 7 16.05 4.98 13.84
C ASP A 7 14.56 4.62 13.88
N ALA A 8 14.00 4.37 15.06
CA ALA A 8 12.58 4.07 15.21
C ALA A 8 11.71 5.34 15.07
N THR A 9 10.59 5.21 14.37
CA THR A 9 9.63 6.29 14.18
C THR A 9 8.38 6.07 15.00
N PHE A 10 7.78 7.14 15.52
CA PHE A 10 6.54 7.07 16.29
C PHE A 10 5.36 6.78 15.37
N MET A 11 4.75 5.61 15.55
CA MET A 11 3.63 5.12 14.73
C MET A 11 2.44 4.77 15.63
N ARG A 12 1.24 4.90 15.07
CA ARG A 12 0.02 4.45 15.75
C ARG A 12 -0.10 2.94 15.57
N MET A 13 -0.10 2.22 16.69
CA MET A 13 -0.24 0.77 16.67
C MET A 13 -1.72 0.38 16.61
N LYS A 14 -2.03 -0.75 15.96
CA LYS A 14 -3.39 -1.32 15.97
C LYS A 14 -3.80 -1.80 17.37
N GLU A 15 -2.81 -2.25 18.15
CA GLU A 15 -2.94 -2.60 19.57
C GLU A 15 -2.91 -1.32 20.44
N ASP A 16 -3.99 -0.54 20.32
CA ASP A 16 -4.26 0.61 21.17
C ASP A 16 -5.27 0.19 22.25
N HIS A 17 -4.83 -0.66 23.18
CA HIS A 17 -5.65 -1.16 24.29
C HIS A 17 -6.30 -0.03 25.10
N MET A 18 -5.64 1.13 25.17
CA MET A 18 -6.10 2.32 25.90
C MET A 18 -6.97 3.25 25.03
N LYS A 19 -7.09 3.01 23.72
CA LYS A 19 -7.74 3.88 22.70
C LYS A 19 -7.33 5.36 22.80
N ASN A 20 -6.16 5.63 23.36
CA ASN A 20 -5.70 7.00 23.64
C ASN A 20 -4.87 7.57 22.50
N GLY A 21 -4.67 6.80 21.41
CA GLY A 21 -3.90 7.24 20.25
C GLY A 21 -2.41 7.37 20.52
N GLN A 22 -1.88 6.77 21.58
CA GLN A 22 -0.47 6.88 21.93
C GLN A 22 0.40 6.27 20.82
N LEU A 23 1.30 7.10 20.28
CA LEU A 23 2.28 6.64 19.31
C LEU A 23 3.38 5.85 20.02
N LYS A 24 3.78 4.73 19.43
CA LYS A 24 4.89 3.89 19.91
C LYS A 24 6.02 3.91 18.89
N PRO A 25 7.29 3.89 19.34
CA PRO A 25 8.41 3.75 18.43
C PRO A 25 8.35 2.37 17.75
N ALA A 26 8.32 2.38 16.43
CA ALA A 26 8.15 1.19 15.62
C ALA A 26 8.83 1.35 14.25
N TYR A 27 8.89 0.24 13.53
CA TYR A 27 9.28 0.17 12.14
C TYR A 27 8.11 -0.36 11.32
N ASN A 28 8.00 0.15 10.10
CA ASN A 28 7.02 -0.31 9.13
C ASN A 28 7.62 -1.47 8.33
N VAL A 29 7.14 -2.67 8.60
CA VAL A 29 7.59 -3.91 7.95
C VAL A 29 6.69 -4.22 6.76
N GLN A 30 7.29 -4.36 5.59
CA GLN A 30 6.61 -4.78 4.36
C GLN A 30 7.12 -6.14 3.93
N ILE A 31 6.20 -6.99 3.44
CA ILE A 31 6.52 -8.33 2.96
C ILE A 31 5.82 -8.60 1.63
N SER A 32 6.51 -9.35 0.78
CA SER A 32 5.94 -10.00 -0.40
C SER A 32 5.81 -11.47 -0.07
N THR A 33 4.66 -12.03 -0.41
CA THR A 33 4.37 -13.43 -0.15
C THR A 33 3.89 -14.14 -1.39
N GLU A 34 4.33 -15.39 -1.53
CA GLU A 34 3.83 -16.29 -2.55
C GLU A 34 3.58 -17.66 -1.92
N ASN A 35 2.35 -18.19 -2.05
CA ASN A 35 1.93 -19.42 -1.38
C ASN A 35 2.22 -19.36 0.13
N GLN A 36 2.05 -18.16 0.72
CA GLN A 36 2.39 -17.79 2.10
C GLN A 36 3.85 -18.11 2.52
N PHE A 37 4.78 -18.13 1.57
CA PHE A 37 6.23 -18.01 1.81
C PHE A 37 6.62 -16.55 1.68
N ILE A 38 7.53 -16.08 2.53
CA ILE A 38 8.08 -14.72 2.39
C ILE A 38 9.15 -14.77 1.31
N THR A 39 8.97 -13.99 0.25
CA THR A 39 9.91 -13.90 -0.88
C THR A 39 10.79 -12.65 -0.79
N HIS A 40 10.24 -11.56 -0.26
CA HIS A 40 10.97 -10.32 -0.06
C HIS A 40 10.42 -9.59 1.16
N TYR A 41 11.28 -8.84 1.86
CA TYR A 41 10.85 -7.99 2.95
C TYR A 41 11.63 -6.67 2.96
N GLY A 42 11.03 -5.65 3.56
CA GLY A 42 11.60 -4.31 3.67
C GLY A 42 11.22 -3.68 5.00
N ILE A 43 12.15 -2.93 5.57
CA ILE A 43 11.98 -2.25 6.86
C ILE A 43 12.06 -0.75 6.61
N PHE A 44 11.01 -0.02 6.96
CA PHE A 44 10.90 1.40 6.69
C PHE A 44 10.64 2.21 7.96
N GLN A 45 11.13 3.44 7.97
CA GLN A 45 10.93 4.40 9.05
C GLN A 45 9.68 5.29 8.80
N ASN A 46 8.94 5.05 7.72
CA ASN A 46 7.76 5.82 7.36
C ASN A 46 6.50 5.29 8.08
N PRO A 47 5.74 6.15 8.80
CA PRO A 47 4.50 5.74 9.45
C PRO A 47 3.40 5.30 8.49
N THR A 48 3.41 5.81 7.26
CA THR A 48 2.40 5.53 6.23
C THR A 48 2.97 4.60 5.17
N ASP A 49 2.14 3.68 4.71
CA ASP A 49 2.52 2.68 3.69
C ASP A 49 2.71 3.32 2.31
N THR A 50 2.01 4.42 2.00
CA THR A 50 2.04 5.03 0.67
C THR A 50 3.45 5.29 0.14
N ARG A 51 4.38 5.71 1.00
CA ARG A 51 5.75 6.09 0.64
C ARG A 51 6.75 4.93 0.65
N THR A 52 6.33 3.72 1.00
CA THR A 52 7.23 2.56 1.05
C THR A 52 7.26 1.79 -0.26
N LEU A 53 6.20 1.86 -1.09
CA LEU A 53 6.06 1.00 -2.27
C LEU A 53 7.20 1.12 -3.28
N ILE A 54 7.50 2.35 -3.74
CA ILE A 54 8.52 2.57 -4.78
C ILE A 54 9.87 2.04 -4.31
N LYS A 55 10.33 2.46 -3.12
CA LYS A 55 11.58 1.98 -2.52
C LYS A 55 11.59 0.47 -2.34
N TYR A 56 10.45 -0.12 -1.96
CA TYR A 56 10.31 -1.56 -1.78
C TYR A 56 10.42 -2.31 -3.11
N LEU A 57 9.82 -1.79 -4.17
CA LEU A 57 9.88 -2.36 -5.52
C LEU A 57 11.26 -2.17 -6.17
N ASP A 58 11.95 -1.06 -5.89
CA ASP A 58 13.34 -0.86 -6.30
C ASP A 58 14.28 -1.87 -5.62
N GLN A 59 14.12 -2.06 -4.30
CA GLN A 59 14.87 -3.08 -3.54
C GLN A 59 14.58 -4.50 -4.06
N PHE A 60 13.34 -4.77 -4.44
CA PHE A 60 12.98 -6.03 -5.09
C PHE A 60 13.73 -6.19 -6.43
N LYS A 61 13.68 -5.17 -7.30
CA LYS A 61 14.34 -5.20 -8.61
C LYS A 61 15.85 -5.36 -8.51
N GLU A 62 16.50 -4.68 -7.55
CA GLU A 62 17.92 -4.83 -7.27
C GLU A 62 18.27 -6.26 -6.83
N GLN A 63 17.45 -6.86 -5.97
CA GLN A 63 17.68 -8.19 -5.42
C GLN A 63 17.48 -9.32 -6.44
N TYR A 64 16.49 -9.17 -7.34
CA TYR A 64 16.09 -10.20 -8.30
C TYR A 64 16.61 -9.95 -9.72
N GLY A 65 17.15 -8.76 -9.99
CA GLY A 65 17.59 -8.33 -11.33
C GLY A 65 16.45 -7.96 -12.28
N HIS A 66 15.20 -8.13 -11.86
CA HIS A 66 14.00 -7.78 -12.61
C HIS A 66 12.84 -7.48 -11.66
N GLN A 67 11.80 -6.85 -12.19
CA GLN A 67 10.58 -6.54 -11.43
C GLN A 67 9.58 -7.70 -11.45
N SER A 68 8.66 -7.71 -10.48
CA SER A 68 7.48 -8.59 -10.50
C SER A 68 6.52 -8.19 -11.63
N SER A 69 6.00 -9.17 -12.38
CA SER A 69 5.00 -8.92 -13.42
C SER A 69 3.66 -8.43 -12.86
N GLN A 70 3.31 -8.86 -11.65
CA GLN A 70 2.06 -8.51 -10.98
C GLN A 70 2.31 -8.03 -9.55
N VAL A 71 1.68 -6.92 -9.16
CA VAL A 71 1.76 -6.38 -7.80
C VAL A 71 0.36 -6.21 -7.22
N VAL A 72 0.10 -6.82 -6.07
CA VAL A 72 -1.16 -6.70 -5.34
C VAL A 72 -0.89 -5.97 -4.03
N ALA A 73 -1.54 -4.82 -3.81
CA ALA A 73 -1.30 -4.02 -2.61
C ALA A 73 -2.58 -3.42 -2.00
N ASP A 74 -2.51 -3.06 -0.72
CA ASP A 74 -3.62 -2.45 0.01
C ASP A 74 -3.91 -1.00 -0.40
N ALA A 75 -5.06 -0.51 0.05
CA ALA A 75 -5.59 0.82 -0.17
C ALA A 75 -4.64 1.95 0.26
N GLY A 76 -3.79 1.68 1.25
CA GLY A 76 -2.75 2.59 1.72
C GLY A 76 -1.68 2.91 0.68
N TYR A 77 -1.57 2.11 -0.38
CA TYR A 77 -0.61 2.32 -1.47
C TYR A 77 -1.16 3.11 -2.65
N GLY A 78 -2.46 3.36 -2.71
CA GLY A 78 -3.08 4.06 -3.84
C GLY A 78 -2.82 5.57 -3.83
N SER A 79 -1.75 6.01 -4.51
CA SER A 79 -1.39 7.41 -4.76
C SER A 79 -1.05 7.63 -6.23
N GLU A 80 -1.10 8.88 -6.71
CA GLU A 80 -0.72 9.20 -8.09
C GLU A 80 0.71 8.78 -8.38
N GLU A 81 1.64 9.14 -7.49
CA GLU A 81 3.05 8.78 -7.54
C GLU A 81 3.27 7.28 -7.72
N ASN A 82 2.59 6.46 -6.90
CA ASN A 82 2.73 5.00 -6.98
C ASN A 82 2.12 4.45 -8.27
N TYR A 83 0.93 4.90 -8.67
CA TYR A 83 0.34 4.43 -9.92
C TYR A 83 1.16 4.85 -11.14
N GLN A 84 1.77 6.03 -11.11
CA GLN A 84 2.66 6.49 -12.16
C GLN A 84 3.91 5.62 -12.24
N TYR A 85 4.55 5.31 -11.11
CA TYR A 85 5.70 4.41 -11.08
C TYR A 85 5.35 3.01 -11.59
N LEU A 86 4.24 2.43 -11.12
CA LEU A 86 3.79 1.09 -11.54
C LEU A 86 3.53 1.03 -13.06
N ALA A 87 2.96 2.10 -13.63
CA ALA A 87 2.75 2.21 -15.07
C ALA A 87 4.07 2.37 -15.86
N GLN A 88 5.04 3.11 -15.33
CA GLN A 88 6.36 3.29 -15.95
C GLN A 88 7.20 2.02 -15.95
N GLU A 89 7.08 1.20 -14.91
CA GLU A 89 7.74 -0.11 -14.80
C GLU A 89 6.93 -1.24 -15.49
N GLU A 90 5.84 -0.91 -16.19
CA GLU A 90 4.98 -1.84 -16.92
C GLU A 90 4.43 -3.00 -16.05
N ILE A 91 4.18 -2.72 -14.77
CA ILE A 91 3.70 -3.72 -13.80
C ILE A 91 2.17 -3.85 -13.91
N ASP A 92 1.67 -5.09 -13.99
CA ASP A 92 0.24 -5.35 -13.88
C ASP A 92 -0.23 -5.24 -12.41
N ASP A 93 -0.62 -4.02 -12.04
CA ASP A 93 -0.99 -3.66 -10.68
C ASP A 93 -2.46 -3.91 -10.30
N TYR A 94 -2.67 -4.46 -9.10
CA TYR A 94 -3.96 -4.60 -8.41
C TYR A 94 -3.90 -3.86 -7.08
N VAL A 95 -3.62 -2.56 -7.15
CA VAL A 95 -3.47 -1.70 -5.97
C VAL A 95 -4.78 -0.99 -5.68
N LYS A 96 -5.29 -1.17 -4.45
CA LYS A 96 -6.49 -0.45 -3.99
C LYS A 96 -6.14 1.01 -3.70
N PHE A 97 -7.17 1.85 -3.64
CA PHE A 97 -7.10 3.19 -3.04
C PHE A 97 -8.03 3.31 -1.83
N ASN A 98 -7.74 4.23 -0.91
CA ASN A 98 -8.40 4.39 0.40
C ASN A 98 -9.94 4.34 0.40
N TYR A 99 -10.59 4.86 -0.65
CA TYR A 99 -12.05 4.91 -0.76
C TYR A 99 -12.67 3.79 -1.63
N PHE A 100 -11.86 2.86 -2.15
CA PHE A 100 -12.31 1.85 -3.12
C PHE A 100 -13.55 1.06 -2.67
N HIS A 101 -13.57 0.56 -1.43
CA HIS A 101 -14.74 -0.15 -0.89
C HIS A 101 -15.89 0.79 -0.51
N LYS A 102 -15.56 1.98 0.01
CA LYS A 102 -16.57 2.94 0.47
C LYS A 102 -17.37 3.51 -0.70
N GLU A 103 -16.71 3.81 -1.80
CA GLU A 103 -17.30 4.28 -3.07
C GLU A 103 -18.35 3.31 -3.64
N GLN A 104 -18.26 2.01 -3.31
CA GLN A 104 -19.21 1.01 -3.79
C GLN A 104 -20.55 1.03 -3.04
N THR A 105 -20.60 1.59 -1.83
CA THR A 105 -21.81 1.60 -0.99
C THR A 105 -22.91 2.49 -1.57
N LYS A 106 -24.18 2.09 -1.40
CA LYS A 106 -25.35 2.88 -1.85
C LYS A 106 -25.34 4.29 -1.25
N ALA A 107 -24.94 4.42 0.02
CA ALA A 107 -24.85 5.70 0.70
C ALA A 107 -23.82 6.64 0.04
N PHE A 108 -22.63 6.13 -0.29
CA PHE A 108 -21.61 6.95 -0.98
C PHE A 108 -22.06 7.35 -2.37
N LYS A 109 -22.59 6.42 -3.19
CA LYS A 109 -23.03 6.70 -4.56
C LYS A 109 -24.15 7.74 -4.66
N LYS A 110 -24.98 7.85 -3.62
CA LYS A 110 -26.08 8.82 -3.55
C LYS A 110 -25.70 10.12 -2.84
N ASP A 111 -24.48 10.24 -2.30
CA ASP A 111 -24.06 11.42 -1.54
C ASP A 111 -23.70 12.58 -2.50
N PRO A 112 -24.47 13.68 -2.53
CA PRO A 112 -24.23 14.82 -3.42
C PRO A 112 -22.99 15.65 -3.02
N SER A 113 -22.43 15.41 -1.83
CA SER A 113 -21.21 16.08 -1.37
C SER A 113 -19.92 15.49 -1.94
N LYS A 114 -19.98 14.29 -2.52
CA LYS A 114 -18.81 13.63 -3.11
C LYS A 114 -18.48 14.19 -4.47
N VAL A 115 -17.21 14.50 -4.69
CA VAL A 115 -16.71 15.03 -5.97
C VAL A 115 -16.75 13.93 -7.03
N GLU A 116 -16.54 12.69 -6.60
CA GLU A 116 -16.57 11.48 -7.41
C GLU A 116 -17.93 11.27 -8.11
N ASN A 117 -19.01 11.77 -7.50
CA ASN A 117 -20.37 11.67 -8.03
C ASN A 117 -20.77 12.86 -8.93
N LEU A 118 -19.91 13.86 -9.08
CA LEU A 118 -20.19 15.01 -9.94
C LEU A 118 -19.87 14.67 -11.41
N HIS A 119 -20.76 15.08 -12.30
CA HIS A 119 -20.49 15.00 -13.74
C HIS A 119 -19.39 16.00 -14.11
N TYR A 120 -18.42 15.53 -14.90
CA TYR A 120 -17.33 16.33 -15.44
C TYR A 120 -17.46 16.34 -16.97
N ASN A 121 -17.53 17.54 -17.55
CA ASN A 121 -17.44 17.73 -18.99
C ASN A 121 -15.98 18.03 -19.34
N GLN A 122 -15.34 17.09 -20.03
CA GLN A 122 -13.93 17.21 -20.44
C GLN A 122 -13.74 18.18 -21.61
N GLN A 123 -14.73 18.34 -22.49
CA GLN A 123 -14.64 19.21 -23.67
C GLN A 123 -14.68 20.70 -23.29
N GLU A 124 -15.56 21.06 -22.35
CA GLU A 124 -15.76 22.44 -21.90
C GLU A 124 -15.08 22.74 -20.53
N ASP A 125 -14.32 21.78 -19.98
CA ASP A 125 -13.61 21.83 -18.69
C ASP A 125 -14.42 22.41 -17.51
N TYR A 126 -15.54 21.75 -17.16
CA TYR A 126 -16.30 22.09 -15.95
C TYR A 126 -16.92 20.88 -15.25
N PHE A 127 -17.24 21.08 -13.97
CA PHE A 127 -18.07 20.15 -13.21
C PHE A 127 -19.50 20.65 -13.11
N VAL A 128 -20.46 19.73 -12.98
CA VAL A 128 -21.86 20.07 -12.69
C VAL A 128 -22.13 19.77 -11.21
N CYS A 129 -22.56 20.79 -10.47
CA CYS A 129 -22.92 20.61 -9.07
C CYS A 129 -24.25 19.84 -8.95
N PRO A 130 -24.61 19.33 -7.75
CA PRO A 130 -25.85 18.56 -7.56
C PRO A 130 -27.15 19.31 -7.90
N MET A 131 -27.14 20.64 -7.95
CA MET A 131 -28.27 21.48 -8.40
C MET A 131 -28.25 21.78 -9.91
N GLY A 132 -27.32 21.22 -10.67
CA GLY A 132 -27.21 21.43 -12.12
C GLY A 132 -26.39 22.65 -12.55
N GLN A 133 -25.85 23.45 -11.64
CA GLN A 133 -25.03 24.62 -12.02
C GLN A 133 -23.62 24.22 -12.44
N ARG A 134 -23.05 24.91 -13.44
CA ARG A 134 -21.64 24.76 -13.83
C ARG A 134 -20.70 25.25 -12.74
N MET A 135 -19.66 24.48 -12.47
CA MET A 135 -18.52 24.82 -11.63
C MET A 135 -17.31 25.03 -12.54
N THR A 136 -16.90 26.29 -12.70
CA THR A 136 -15.87 26.70 -13.65
C THR A 136 -14.49 26.60 -13.02
N LEU A 137 -13.46 26.36 -13.84
CA LEU A 137 -12.07 26.42 -13.42
C LEU A 137 -11.73 27.84 -12.93
N ILE A 138 -11.08 27.94 -11.77
CA ILE A 138 -10.66 29.23 -11.18
C ILE A 138 -9.18 29.30 -10.86
N ALA A 139 -8.50 28.16 -10.77
CA ALA A 139 -7.06 28.09 -10.54
C ALA A 139 -6.52 26.73 -10.97
N GLU A 140 -5.28 26.72 -11.40
CA GLU A 140 -4.47 25.53 -11.63
C GLU A 140 -3.12 25.75 -10.98
N TYR A 141 -2.65 24.74 -10.25
CA TYR A 141 -1.38 24.84 -9.54
C TYR A 141 -0.79 23.46 -9.30
N GLU A 142 0.51 23.45 -9.07
CA GLU A 142 1.25 22.27 -8.68
C GLU A 142 1.22 22.09 -7.16
N LYS A 143 1.08 20.85 -6.73
CA LYS A 143 1.13 20.47 -5.32
C LYS A 143 2.21 19.42 -5.13
N VAL A 144 3.21 19.77 -4.33
CA VAL A 144 4.28 18.86 -3.94
C VAL A 144 3.86 18.11 -2.68
N ASN A 145 4.00 16.79 -2.69
CA ASN A 145 3.72 15.96 -1.51
C ASN A 145 4.98 15.83 -0.62
N GLU A 146 4.88 15.08 0.48
CA GLU A 146 6.00 14.88 1.42
C GLU A 146 7.19 14.10 0.85
N SER A 147 7.03 13.37 -0.26
CA SER A 147 8.14 12.69 -0.96
C SER A 147 8.80 13.57 -2.02
N GLY A 148 8.29 14.78 -2.28
CA GLY A 148 8.79 15.65 -3.33
C GLY A 148 8.14 15.40 -4.70
N PHE A 149 7.15 14.51 -4.79
CA PHE A 149 6.39 14.28 -6.02
C PHE A 149 5.41 15.41 -6.28
N THR A 150 5.42 15.91 -7.52
CA THR A 150 4.60 17.04 -7.97
C THR A 150 3.36 16.55 -8.70
N SER A 151 2.19 16.92 -8.19
CA SER A 151 0.87 16.67 -8.79
C SER A 151 0.28 17.96 -9.35
N ASN A 152 -0.34 17.90 -10.53
CA ASN A 152 -1.16 19.01 -11.04
C ASN A 152 -2.57 18.96 -10.41
N VAL A 153 -3.04 20.10 -9.90
CA VAL A 153 -4.34 20.25 -9.27
C VAL A 153 -5.11 21.40 -9.90
N LYS A 154 -6.33 21.10 -10.35
CA LYS A 154 -7.29 22.09 -10.85
C LYS A 154 -8.35 22.38 -9.79
N LYS A 155 -8.66 23.66 -9.60
CA LYS A 155 -9.68 24.13 -8.66
C LYS A 155 -10.89 24.67 -9.39
N TYR A 156 -12.05 24.10 -9.12
CA TYR A 156 -13.32 24.50 -9.72
C TYR A 156 -14.23 25.12 -8.67
N ARG A 157 -15.04 26.11 -9.04
CA ARG A 157 -15.94 26.80 -8.12
C ARG A 157 -17.33 27.01 -8.72
N ALA A 158 -18.34 26.73 -7.89
CA ALA A 158 -19.74 27.06 -8.16
C ALA A 158 -19.98 28.57 -8.03
N GLN A 159 -20.96 29.11 -8.75
CA GLN A 159 -21.17 30.57 -8.81
C GLN A 159 -22.27 31.06 -7.85
N LYS A 160 -23.33 30.26 -7.65
CA LYS A 160 -24.54 30.66 -6.91
C LYS A 160 -24.88 29.62 -5.84
N CYS A 161 -24.27 29.75 -4.66
CA CYS A 161 -24.57 28.86 -3.52
C CYS A 161 -25.23 29.54 -2.31
N LYS A 162 -25.37 30.87 -2.28
CA LYS A 162 -25.87 31.62 -1.11
C LYS A 162 -27.27 31.15 -0.70
N ASP A 163 -28.19 31.07 -1.65
CA ASP A 163 -29.61 30.73 -1.43
C ASP A 163 -29.98 29.36 -2.05
N CYS A 164 -29.00 28.47 -2.17
CA CYS A 164 -29.18 27.16 -2.77
C CYS A 164 -29.86 26.19 -1.79
N GLN A 165 -31.04 25.66 -2.14
CA GLN A 165 -31.82 24.74 -1.30
C GLN A 165 -31.07 23.46 -0.92
N MET A 166 -30.15 22.99 -1.79
CA MET A 166 -29.33 21.80 -1.54
C MET A 166 -28.04 22.09 -0.77
N ARG A 167 -27.74 23.35 -0.40
CA ARG A 167 -26.47 23.77 0.20
C ARG A 167 -26.07 22.89 1.39
N GLY A 168 -26.99 22.64 2.33
CA GLY A 168 -26.73 21.89 3.56
C GLY A 168 -26.28 20.45 3.34
N LYS A 169 -26.75 19.79 2.27
CA LYS A 169 -26.34 18.43 1.87
C LYS A 169 -25.19 18.43 0.85
N CYS A 170 -24.98 19.54 0.14
CA CYS A 170 -24.04 19.66 -0.97
C CYS A 170 -22.59 19.91 -0.51
N PHE A 171 -22.36 20.78 0.47
CA PHE A 171 -21.02 21.03 1.03
C PHE A 171 -21.10 21.76 2.38
N LYS A 172 -20.02 21.68 3.16
CA LYS A 172 -19.85 22.46 4.40
C LYS A 172 -18.78 23.53 4.16
N GLY A 173 -19.08 24.79 4.45
CA GLY A 173 -18.13 25.90 4.29
C GLY A 173 -18.79 27.27 4.04
N LYS A 174 -17.98 28.32 4.07
CA LYS A 174 -18.38 29.70 3.73
C LYS A 174 -18.32 29.93 2.21
N GLY A 175 -19.12 30.85 1.70
CA GLY A 175 -19.12 31.23 0.28
C GLY A 175 -19.66 30.14 -0.66
N ASN A 176 -19.09 30.02 -1.85
CA ASN A 176 -19.49 29.03 -2.85
C ASN A 176 -18.68 27.73 -2.77
N ARG A 177 -19.31 26.60 -3.13
CA ARG A 177 -18.64 25.30 -3.18
C ARG A 177 -17.45 25.39 -4.13
N SER A 178 -16.28 25.00 -3.63
CA SER A 178 -15.08 24.81 -4.45
C SER A 178 -14.62 23.36 -4.30
N ILE A 179 -14.05 22.80 -5.37
CA ILE A 179 -13.47 21.44 -5.39
C ILE A 179 -12.07 21.53 -5.97
N GLU A 180 -11.18 20.67 -5.49
CA GLU A 180 -9.83 20.50 -6.02
C GLU A 180 -9.75 19.11 -6.61
N VAL A 181 -9.29 19.02 -7.86
CA VAL A 181 -9.31 17.79 -8.63
C VAL A 181 -7.93 17.57 -9.25
N ASN A 182 -7.43 16.37 -9.03
CA ASN A 182 -6.27 15.83 -9.73
C ASN A 182 -6.80 14.83 -10.76
N HIS A 183 -6.75 15.22 -12.04
CA HIS A 183 -7.32 14.42 -13.14
C HIS A 183 -6.52 13.15 -13.39
N LYS A 184 -5.18 13.21 -13.34
CA LYS A 184 -4.30 12.02 -13.46
C LYS A 184 -4.64 10.97 -12.41
N LEU A 185 -4.74 11.36 -11.14
CA LEU A 185 -5.13 10.44 -10.07
C LEU A 185 -6.54 9.88 -10.28
N ARG A 186 -7.47 10.67 -10.83
CA ARG A 186 -8.83 10.21 -11.14
C ARG A 186 -8.81 9.13 -12.23
N GLU A 187 -8.00 9.30 -13.27
CA GLU A 187 -7.78 8.31 -14.32
C GLU A 187 -7.14 7.03 -13.78
N TYR A 188 -6.08 7.14 -12.97
CA TYR A 188 -5.47 5.98 -12.32
C TYR A 188 -6.47 5.22 -11.45
N LYS A 189 -7.27 5.92 -10.64
CA LYS A 189 -8.33 5.29 -9.84
C LYS A 189 -9.38 4.61 -10.71
N GLN A 190 -9.74 5.19 -11.86
CA GLN A 190 -10.69 4.57 -12.78
C GLN A 190 -10.15 3.24 -13.33
N ARG A 191 -8.91 3.22 -13.82
CA ARG A 191 -8.23 2.00 -14.26
C ARG A 191 -8.14 0.96 -13.14
N ALA A 192 -7.74 1.39 -11.93
CA ALA A 192 -7.69 0.51 -10.77
C ALA A 192 -9.07 -0.07 -10.42
N ARG A 193 -10.18 0.68 -10.56
CA ARG A 193 -11.54 0.16 -10.34
C ARG A 193 -11.89 -0.94 -11.33
N GLU A 194 -11.60 -0.74 -12.61
CA GLU A 194 -11.87 -1.72 -13.66
C GLU A 194 -11.06 -3.00 -13.42
N LYS A 195 -9.74 -2.86 -13.22
CA LYS A 195 -8.84 -4.00 -12.94
C LYS A 195 -9.23 -4.75 -11.68
N LEU A 196 -9.49 -4.06 -10.57
CA LEU A 196 -9.85 -4.73 -9.31
C LEU A 196 -11.18 -5.49 -9.39
N ASN A 197 -12.12 -5.04 -10.23
CA ASN A 197 -13.42 -5.68 -10.43
C ASN A 197 -13.46 -6.73 -11.56
N SER A 198 -12.36 -6.92 -12.28
CA SER A 198 -12.19 -8.06 -13.19
C SER A 198 -12.16 -9.40 -12.44
N VAL A 199 -12.21 -10.51 -13.19
CA VAL A 199 -12.13 -11.87 -12.66
C VAL A 199 -10.78 -12.08 -11.95
N GLU A 200 -9.69 -11.62 -12.57
CA GLU A 200 -8.34 -11.64 -12.03
C GLU A 200 -8.25 -10.80 -10.76
N GLY A 201 -8.79 -9.58 -10.78
CA GLY A 201 -8.81 -8.69 -9.63
C GLY A 201 -9.60 -9.26 -8.45
N LEU A 202 -10.71 -9.95 -8.70
CA LEU A 202 -11.47 -10.67 -7.68
C LEU A 202 -10.64 -11.82 -7.07
N LYS A 203 -9.94 -12.60 -7.91
CA LYS A 203 -9.04 -13.68 -7.48
C LYS A 203 -7.87 -13.16 -6.65
N HIS A 204 -7.23 -12.06 -7.05
CA HIS A 204 -6.15 -11.46 -6.25
C HIS A 204 -6.69 -10.91 -4.92
N ARG A 205 -7.88 -10.29 -4.92
CA ARG A 205 -8.51 -9.79 -3.69
C ARG A 205 -8.88 -10.91 -2.71
N SER A 206 -9.33 -12.07 -3.19
CA SER A 206 -9.69 -13.20 -2.33
C SER A 206 -8.48 -13.90 -1.70
N LYS A 207 -7.29 -13.77 -2.30
CA LYS A 207 -6.05 -14.36 -1.77
C LYS A 207 -5.45 -13.62 -0.57
N ARG A 208 -5.88 -12.38 -0.30
CA ARG A 208 -5.26 -11.56 0.75
C ARG A 208 -5.33 -12.16 2.17
N PRO A 209 -6.46 -12.71 2.64
CA PRO A 209 -6.53 -13.32 3.97
C PRO A 209 -5.61 -14.54 4.11
N ILE A 210 -5.31 -15.23 3.00
CA ILE A 210 -4.50 -16.45 3.00
C ILE A 210 -3.02 -16.20 2.69
N GLU A 211 -2.66 -15.05 2.12
CA GLU A 211 -1.29 -14.69 1.76
C GLU A 211 -0.65 -13.78 2.84
N PRO A 212 -0.57 -12.44 2.71
CA PRO A 212 0.21 -11.64 3.65
C PRO A 212 -0.41 -11.58 5.05
N GLU A 213 -1.74 -11.60 5.16
CA GLU A 213 -2.40 -11.52 6.48
C GLU A 213 -2.20 -12.79 7.30
N ALA A 214 -2.22 -13.96 6.66
CA ALA A 214 -1.91 -15.23 7.32
C ALA A 214 -0.46 -15.27 7.81
N VAL A 215 0.49 -14.80 6.99
CA VAL A 215 1.92 -14.75 7.37
C VAL A 215 2.13 -13.81 8.55
N PHE A 216 1.57 -12.60 8.52
CA PHE A 216 1.64 -11.69 9.66
C PHE A 216 0.96 -12.27 10.91
N GLY A 217 -0.17 -12.98 10.75
CA GLY A 217 -0.84 -13.66 11.85
C GLY A 217 0.05 -14.74 12.50
N GLN A 218 0.78 -15.51 11.69
CA GLN A 218 1.75 -16.49 12.19
C GLN A 218 2.90 -15.83 12.96
N ILE A 219 3.46 -14.74 12.44
CA ILE A 219 4.54 -13.98 13.11
C ILE A 219 4.05 -13.47 14.47
N LYS A 220 2.92 -12.74 14.47
CA LYS A 220 2.48 -11.98 15.65
C LYS A 220 1.81 -12.83 16.71
N TYR A 221 0.85 -13.68 16.31
CA TYR A 221 0.04 -14.44 17.27
C TYR A 221 0.65 -15.80 17.56
N ASN A 222 1.06 -16.56 16.53
CA ASN A 222 1.54 -17.94 16.76
C ASN A 222 2.99 -18.00 17.26
N LYS A 223 3.83 -17.04 16.85
CA LYS A 223 5.23 -16.95 17.29
C LYS A 223 5.46 -15.88 18.35
N ASN A 224 4.41 -15.15 18.75
CA ASN A 224 4.46 -14.07 19.72
C ASN A 224 5.54 -13.01 19.40
N PHE A 225 5.85 -12.82 18.10
CA PHE A 225 6.83 -11.84 17.67
C PHE A 225 6.17 -10.49 17.42
N ASN A 226 6.04 -9.73 18.52
CA ASN A 226 5.34 -8.44 18.54
C ASN A 226 6.28 -7.26 18.80
N ARG A 227 7.57 -7.51 19.02
CA ARG A 227 8.58 -6.50 19.35
C ARG A 227 9.97 -6.92 18.90
N PHE A 228 10.70 -5.99 18.29
CA PHE A 228 12.12 -6.14 18.00
C PHE A 228 12.96 -6.02 19.27
N ARG A 229 13.98 -6.87 19.38
CA ARG A 229 14.98 -6.84 20.45
C ARG A 229 16.21 -6.06 20.04
N LEU A 230 16.56 -6.10 18.74
CA LEU A 230 17.65 -5.31 18.19
C LEU A 230 17.18 -3.88 17.89
N THR A 231 18.10 -2.94 18.02
CA THR A 231 17.89 -1.52 17.73
C THR A 231 18.61 -1.11 16.45
N GLY A 232 18.18 0.01 15.86
CA GLY A 232 18.72 0.48 14.60
C GLY A 232 18.20 -0.32 13.41
N ILE A 233 18.18 0.33 12.24
CA ILE A 233 17.58 -0.26 11.03
C ILE A 233 18.25 -1.58 10.66
N SER A 234 19.58 -1.67 10.78
CA SER A 234 20.38 -2.86 10.50
C SER A 234 20.07 -4.03 11.44
N GLY A 235 19.86 -3.76 12.72
CA GLY A 235 19.54 -4.78 13.72
C GLY A 235 18.14 -5.34 13.50
N VAL A 236 17.17 -4.45 13.30
CA VAL A 236 15.77 -4.83 12.99
C VAL A 236 15.68 -5.62 11.69
N HIS A 237 16.47 -5.23 10.67
CA HIS A 237 16.54 -5.93 9.40
C HIS A 237 17.07 -7.36 9.54
N LEU A 238 18.13 -7.55 10.34
CA LEU A 238 18.68 -8.87 10.66
C LEU A 238 17.66 -9.73 11.42
N GLU A 239 17.06 -9.18 12.48
CA GLU A 239 16.10 -9.88 13.32
C GLU A 239 14.88 -10.35 12.52
N PHE A 240 14.32 -9.48 11.68
CA PHE A 240 13.18 -9.85 10.82
C PHE A 240 13.57 -10.88 9.75
N GLY A 241 14.75 -10.75 9.15
CA GLY A 241 15.25 -11.70 8.15
C GLY A 241 15.36 -13.11 8.70
N LEU A 242 15.91 -13.27 9.92
CA LEU A 242 16.00 -14.56 10.59
C LEU A 242 14.62 -15.18 10.84
N ILE A 243 13.64 -14.36 11.22
CA ILE A 243 12.25 -14.81 11.42
C ILE A 243 11.63 -15.26 10.10
N ALA A 244 11.86 -14.52 9.01
CA ALA A 244 11.35 -14.86 7.69
C ALA A 244 11.91 -16.20 7.21
N ILE A 245 13.23 -16.41 7.35
CA ILE A 245 13.90 -17.68 7.03
C ILE A 245 13.34 -18.82 7.89
N ALA A 246 13.24 -18.62 9.21
CA ALA A 246 12.74 -19.64 10.13
C ALA A 246 11.29 -20.05 9.85
N LEU A 247 10.44 -19.09 9.47
CA LEU A 247 9.06 -19.36 9.07
C LEU A 247 8.98 -20.16 7.77
N ASN A 248 9.74 -19.77 6.76
CA ASN A 248 9.81 -20.50 5.49
C ASN A 248 10.29 -21.94 5.72
N ILE A 249 11.36 -22.15 6.48
CA ILE A 249 11.86 -23.49 6.85
C ILE A 249 10.79 -24.30 7.59
N SER A 250 10.18 -23.72 8.64
CA SER A 250 9.15 -24.39 9.44
C SER A 250 7.98 -24.86 8.59
N LYS A 251 7.59 -24.06 7.60
CA LYS A 251 6.48 -24.37 6.70
C LYS A 251 6.84 -25.49 5.72
N LEU A 252 8.06 -25.50 5.23
CA LEU A 252 8.54 -26.55 4.32
C LEU A 252 8.70 -27.88 5.03
N ALA A 253 9.26 -27.89 6.24
CA ALA A 253 9.33 -29.11 7.05
C ALA A 253 7.93 -29.71 7.24
N LYS A 254 6.92 -28.88 7.56
CA LYS A 254 5.52 -29.35 7.66
C LYS A 254 4.94 -29.85 6.34
N LYS A 255 5.26 -29.21 5.21
CA LYS A 255 4.79 -29.64 3.88
C LYS A 255 5.44 -30.96 3.47
N SER A 256 6.73 -31.12 3.76
CA SER A 256 7.52 -32.34 3.56
C SER A 256 6.94 -33.51 4.38
N MET A 257 6.72 -33.32 5.68
CA MET A 257 6.14 -34.35 6.55
C MET A 257 4.72 -34.79 6.17
N ARG A 258 3.95 -33.93 5.47
CA ARG A 258 2.59 -34.24 4.99
C ARG A 258 2.58 -34.94 3.63
N ASN A 259 3.66 -34.81 2.85
CA ASN A 259 3.78 -35.33 1.48
C ASN A 259 4.88 -36.41 1.41
N THR A 260 4.81 -37.40 2.30
CA THR A 260 5.81 -38.50 2.41
C THR A 260 6.03 -39.27 1.10
N GLU A 261 5.13 -39.15 0.11
CA GLU A 261 5.26 -39.79 -1.22
C GLU A 261 5.85 -38.90 -2.33
N LYS A 262 6.07 -37.59 -2.12
CA LYS A 262 6.49 -36.66 -3.20
C LYS A 262 7.83 -35.95 -2.99
N LEU A 263 8.63 -36.36 -2.01
CA LEU A 263 9.92 -35.70 -1.70
C LEU A 263 11.08 -36.04 -2.65
N ASN A 264 10.86 -36.86 -3.69
CA ASN A 264 11.85 -37.09 -4.74
C ASN A 264 11.87 -36.00 -5.82
N ASP A 265 11.10 -34.91 -5.67
CA ASP A 265 11.09 -33.80 -6.61
C ASP A 265 12.25 -32.82 -6.32
N LYS A 266 13.38 -33.01 -7.01
CA LYS A 266 14.58 -32.17 -6.96
C LYS A 266 14.25 -30.67 -7.14
N ASP A 267 13.27 -30.37 -7.99
CA ASP A 267 12.81 -28.99 -8.25
C ASP A 267 12.19 -28.32 -7.02
N SER A 268 11.62 -29.09 -6.09
CA SER A 268 11.08 -28.54 -4.85
C SER A 268 12.18 -28.16 -3.85
N LEU A 269 13.30 -28.89 -3.85
CA LEU A 269 14.45 -28.61 -2.99
C LEU A 269 15.26 -27.42 -3.51
N ASP A 270 15.46 -27.34 -4.83
CA ASP A 270 16.19 -26.25 -5.45
C ASP A 270 15.44 -24.91 -5.33
N ARG A 271 14.11 -24.90 -5.52
CA ARG A 271 13.27 -23.72 -5.23
C ARG A 271 13.39 -23.28 -3.76
N PHE A 272 13.53 -24.22 -2.84
CA PHE A 272 13.71 -23.94 -1.42
C PHE A 272 15.06 -23.30 -1.11
N LEU A 273 16.15 -23.92 -1.55
CA LEU A 273 17.50 -23.38 -1.35
C LEU A 273 17.60 -21.98 -1.94
N ASN A 274 17.00 -21.75 -3.11
CA ASN A 274 16.92 -20.43 -3.71
C ASN A 274 16.18 -19.42 -2.82
N GLN A 275 15.03 -19.77 -2.23
CA GLN A 275 14.31 -18.86 -1.32
C GLN A 275 15.10 -18.51 -0.06
N ILE A 276 15.77 -19.50 0.56
CA ILE A 276 16.66 -19.23 1.70
C ILE A 276 17.80 -18.32 1.26
N LEU A 277 18.45 -18.63 0.13
CA LEU A 277 19.57 -17.85 -0.39
C LEU A 277 19.16 -16.42 -0.71
N ILE A 278 17.94 -16.19 -1.21
CA ILE A 278 17.43 -14.84 -1.46
C ILE A 278 17.27 -14.05 -0.17
N LEU A 279 16.59 -14.62 0.84
CA LEU A 279 16.44 -13.94 2.14
C LEU A 279 17.79 -13.73 2.83
N TRP A 280 18.70 -14.69 2.69
CA TRP A 280 20.07 -14.57 3.20
C TRP A 280 20.87 -13.48 2.48
N ARG A 281 20.74 -13.36 1.16
CA ARG A 281 21.33 -12.26 0.38
C ARG A 281 20.77 -10.91 0.82
N GLN A 282 19.46 -10.79 1.06
CA GLN A 282 18.86 -9.56 1.60
C GLN A 282 19.47 -9.19 2.95
N ILE A 283 19.63 -10.16 3.88
CA ILE A 283 20.31 -9.93 5.16
C ILE A 283 21.73 -9.39 4.94
N ARG A 284 22.52 -10.00 4.03
CA ARG A 284 23.91 -9.59 3.78
C ARG A 284 24.05 -8.23 3.11
N ASN A 285 23.23 -7.93 2.09
CA ASN A 285 23.34 -6.69 1.30
C ASN A 285 23.17 -5.42 2.16
N LEU A 286 22.39 -5.50 3.25
CA LEU A 286 22.15 -4.37 4.15
C LEU A 286 23.03 -4.38 5.41
N ASN A 287 23.93 -5.36 5.53
CA ASN A 287 24.78 -5.56 6.70
C ASN A 287 26.20 -6.01 6.28
N PRO A 288 26.99 -5.14 5.61
CA PRO A 288 28.36 -5.48 5.21
C PRO A 288 29.30 -5.78 6.40
N LYS A 289 28.90 -5.42 7.63
CA LYS A 289 29.61 -5.76 8.87
C LYS A 289 29.49 -7.24 9.27
N TYR A 290 28.50 -7.97 8.75
CA TYR A 290 28.26 -9.38 9.06
C TYR A 290 28.60 -10.26 7.85
N ASN A 291 29.81 -10.10 7.32
CA ASN A 291 30.43 -11.13 6.48
C ASN A 291 30.89 -12.27 7.38
N PHE A 292 29.99 -13.19 7.70
CA PHE A 292 30.40 -14.48 8.22
C PHE A 292 31.04 -15.26 7.06
N LEU A 293 32.33 -15.59 7.24
CA LEU A 293 33.15 -16.42 6.35
C LEU A 293 32.49 -17.78 6.10
#